data_AF-A0A963HFK7-F1
#
_entry.id   AF-A0A963HFK7-F1
#
_cell.length_a   1.000
_cell.length_b   1.000
_cell.length_c   1.000
_cell.angle_alpha   90.00
_cell.angle_beta   90.00
_cell.angle_gamma   90.00
#
_symmetry.space_group_name_H-M   'P 1'
#
loop_
_entity.id
_entity.type
_entity.pdbx_description
1 polymer ?
#
loop_
_entity_poly.entity_id
_entity_poly.type
_entity_poly.pdbx_seq_one_letter_code
_entity_poly.pdbx_strand_id
1 'polypeptide(L)'
;EIARQKDKIDRGLAELERRLDGRHAFNGSPMQLGDIAVAVALGYLDLRFPELDWRRRHPGLVPFAERMFARDSLRDTQPPAG
;
A
#
# COMPACT_ATOMS: atom_id res chain seq x y z
N GLU A 1 5.45 -3.62 23.09
CA GLU A 1 5.98 -4.35 21.92
C GLU A 1 5.26 -4.00 20.61
N ILE A 2 3.92 -4.03 20.59
CA ILE A 2 3.08 -3.67 19.43
C ILE A 2 3.34 -2.25 18.90
N ALA A 3 3.50 -1.25 19.79
CA ALA A 3 3.75 0.14 19.39
C ALA A 3 5.00 0.28 18.48
N ARG A 4 6.10 -0.41 18.84
CA ARG A 4 7.33 -0.39 18.03
C ARG A 4 7.13 -0.98 16.64
N GLN A 5 6.23 -1.95 16.47
CA GLN A 5 5.93 -2.52 15.16
C GLN A 5 5.06 -1.58 14.34
N LYS A 6 4.08 -0.91 14.97
CA LYS A 6 3.28 0.15 14.33
C LYS A 6 4.17 1.31 13.84
N ASP A 7 5.16 1.72 14.62
CA ASP A 7 6.14 2.73 14.19
C ASP A 7 6.97 2.29 12.97
N LYS A 8 7.30 1.00 12.84
CA LYS A 8 8.01 0.49 11.65
C LYS A 8 7.12 0.55 10.41
N ILE A 9 5.84 0.20 10.55
CA ILE A 9 4.87 0.30 9.45
C ILE A 9 4.79 1.75 8.99
N ASP A 10 4.59 2.68 9.92
CA ASP A 10 4.42 4.09 9.59
C ASP A 10 5.66 4.69 8.89
N ARG A 11 6.87 4.43 9.40
CA ARG A 11 8.11 4.85 8.74
C ARG A 11 8.30 4.22 7.36
N GLY A 12 7.92 2.95 7.21
CA GLY A 12 7.99 2.25 5.92
C GLY A 12 7.06 2.88 4.89
N LEU A 13 5.82 3.21 5.29
CA LEU A 13 4.85 3.88 4.45
C LEU A 13 5.30 5.30 4.07
N ALA A 14 5.84 6.05 5.01
CA ALA A 14 6.39 7.39 4.75
C ALA A 14 7.51 7.35 3.69
N GLU A 15 8.40 6.35 3.77
CA GLU A 15 9.47 6.19 2.77
C GLU A 15 8.92 5.74 1.41
N LEU A 16 7.90 4.88 1.39
CA LEU A 16 7.23 4.51 0.14
C LEU A 16 6.54 5.71 -0.50
N GLU A 17 5.84 6.53 0.27
CA GLU A 17 5.21 7.75 -0.22
C GLU A 17 6.24 8.71 -0.82
N ARG A 18 7.34 8.96 -0.08
CA ARG A 18 8.47 9.78 -0.53
C ARG A 18 9.13 9.22 -1.79
N ARG A 19 9.25 7.89 -1.92
CA ARG A 19 9.82 7.25 -3.11
C ARG A 19 8.85 7.19 -4.28
N LEU A 20 7.55 7.22 -4.04
CA LEU A 20 6.57 7.30 -5.10
C LEU A 20 6.57 8.71 -5.69
N ASP A 21 6.61 9.75 -4.85
CA ASP A 21 6.83 11.15 -5.27
C ASP A 21 5.90 11.56 -6.43
N GLY A 22 4.61 11.21 -6.30
CA GLY A 22 3.58 11.48 -7.32
C GLY A 22 3.67 10.64 -8.60
N ARG A 23 4.67 9.76 -8.75
CA ARG A 23 4.80 8.89 -9.93
C ARG A 23 3.72 7.82 -9.97
N HIS A 24 3.56 7.22 -11.15
CA HIS A 24 2.60 6.14 -11.34
C HIS A 24 3.03 4.79 -10.75
N ALA A 25 4.34 4.55 -10.66
CA ALA A 25 4.97 3.31 -10.21
C ALA A 25 6.33 3.61 -9.58
N PHE A 26 6.83 2.69 -8.75
CA PHE A 26 8.07 2.87 -7.99
C PHE A 26 9.35 2.79 -8.83
N ASN A 27 9.35 1.97 -9.89
CA ASN A 27 10.53 1.70 -10.72
C ASN A 27 10.28 1.94 -12.22
N GLY A 28 9.38 2.85 -12.56
CA GLY A 28 8.99 3.13 -13.94
C GLY A 28 7.88 2.20 -14.47
N SER A 29 7.64 2.26 -15.78
CA SER A 29 6.66 1.43 -16.49
C SER A 29 7.39 0.43 -17.39
N PRO A 30 6.98 -0.85 -17.45
CA PRO A 30 5.76 -1.42 -16.86
C PRO A 30 5.88 -1.71 -15.35
N MET A 31 4.72 -1.96 -14.72
CA MET A 31 4.59 -2.41 -13.33
C MET A 31 5.56 -3.56 -13.02
N GLN A 32 6.24 -3.48 -11.88
CA GLN A 32 7.22 -4.46 -11.42
C GLN A 32 6.77 -5.12 -10.10
N LEU A 33 7.52 -6.13 -9.66
CA LEU A 33 7.26 -6.84 -8.40
C LEU A 33 7.16 -5.90 -7.19
N GLY A 34 7.95 -4.83 -7.17
CA GLY A 34 7.90 -3.84 -6.09
C GLY A 34 6.52 -3.17 -5.97
N ASP A 35 5.88 -2.83 -7.09
CA ASP A 35 4.55 -2.22 -7.11
C ASP A 35 3.51 -3.22 -6.57
N ILE A 36 3.59 -4.48 -6.98
CA ILE A 36 2.70 -5.55 -6.50
C ILE A 36 2.86 -5.74 -4.99
N ALA A 37 4.11 -5.82 -4.51
CA ALA A 37 4.40 -5.99 -3.09
C ALA A 37 3.84 -4.83 -2.24
N VAL A 38 3.98 -3.59 -2.71
CA VAL A 38 3.41 -2.42 -2.02
C VAL A 38 1.88 -2.49 -2.03
N ALA A 39 1.25 -2.78 -3.17
CA ALA A 39 -0.20 -2.90 -3.25
C ALA A 39 -0.75 -3.97 -2.28
N VAL A 40 -0.12 -5.15 -2.22
CA VAL A 40 -0.51 -6.22 -1.29
C VAL A 40 -0.33 -5.80 0.16
N ALA A 41 0.77 -5.12 0.49
CA ALA A 41 1.00 -4.61 1.85
C ALA A 41 -0.09 -3.60 2.26
N LEU A 42 -0.45 -2.65 1.39
CA LEU A 42 -1.52 -1.67 1.64
C LEU A 42 -2.88 -2.35 1.81
N GLY A 43 -3.22 -3.32 0.95
CA GLY A 43 -4.47 -4.07 1.05
C GLY A 43 -4.54 -4.93 2.33
N TYR A 44 -3.41 -5.46 2.80
CA TYR A 44 -3.36 -6.16 4.07
C TYR A 44 -3.58 -5.23 5.27
N LEU A 45 -3.04 -4.01 5.23
CA LEU A 45 -3.31 -3.00 6.26
C LEU A 45 -4.79 -2.63 6.30
N ASP A 46 -5.47 -2.55 5.15
CA ASP A 46 -6.92 -2.33 5.11
C ASP A 46 -7.71 -3.45 5.77
N LEU A 47 -7.33 -4.70 5.49
CA LEU A 47 -8.03 -5.87 6.02
C LEU A 47 -7.81 -6.04 7.53
N ARG A 48 -6.57 -5.92 8.00
CA ARG A 48 -6.18 -6.35 9.34
C ARG A 48 -5.92 -5.22 10.32
N PHE A 49 -5.69 -4.01 9.83
CA PHE A 49 -5.39 -2.84 10.66
C PHE A 49 -6.12 -1.58 10.17
N PRO A 50 -7.45 -1.62 9.98
CA PRO A 50 -8.21 -0.47 9.49
C PRO A 50 -8.07 0.76 10.41
N GLU A 51 -7.80 0.57 11.71
CA GLU A 51 -7.58 1.65 12.66
C GLU A 51 -6.25 2.41 12.45
N LEU A 52 -5.33 1.84 11.66
CA LEU A 52 -4.14 2.56 11.23
C LEU A 52 -4.47 3.63 10.17
N ASP A 53 -5.61 3.56 9.48
CA ASP A 53 -6.07 4.61 8.57
C ASP A 53 -4.92 5.18 7.70
N TRP A 54 -4.17 4.26 7.06
CA TRP A 54 -2.93 4.63 6.37
C TRP A 54 -3.20 5.61 5.23
N ARG A 55 -4.40 5.58 4.63
CA ARG A 55 -4.83 6.51 3.58
C ARG A 55 -4.81 7.97 4.03
N ARG A 56 -5.24 8.24 5.28
CA ARG A 56 -5.21 9.60 5.83
C ARG A 56 -3.79 10.04 6.20
N ARG A 57 -2.95 9.09 6.63
CA ARG A 57 -1.57 9.39 7.09
C ARG A 57 -0.58 9.52 5.93
N HIS A 58 -0.81 8.79 4.84
CA HIS A 58 0.04 8.71 3.65
C HIS A 58 -0.79 8.92 2.36
N PRO A 59 -1.38 10.12 2.17
CA PRO A 59 -2.31 10.40 1.08
C PRO A 59 -1.69 10.29 -0.33
N GLY A 60 -0.39 10.48 -0.48
CA GLY A 60 0.34 10.33 -1.74
C GLY A 60 0.38 8.89 -2.25
N LEU A 61 0.18 7.89 -1.38
CA LEU A 61 0.05 6.48 -1.77
C LEU A 61 -1.36 6.13 -2.25
N VAL A 62 -2.38 6.95 -1.96
CA VAL A 62 -3.78 6.64 -2.27
C VAL A 62 -4.02 6.50 -3.77
N PRO A 63 -3.59 7.44 -4.65
CA PRO A 63 -3.81 7.29 -6.09
C PRO A 63 -3.13 6.06 -6.66
N PHE A 64 -1.98 5.66 -6.11
CA PHE A 64 -1.30 4.43 -6.49
C PHE A 64 -2.11 3.19 -6.09
N ALA A 65 -2.56 3.13 -4.84
CA ALA A 65 -3.34 2.01 -4.34
C ALA A 65 -4.65 1.83 -5.11
N GLU A 66 -5.39 2.90 -5.38
CA GLU A 66 -6.65 2.85 -6.13
C GLU A 66 -6.46 2.25 -7.54
N ARG A 67 -5.42 2.69 -8.26
CA ARG A 67 -5.09 2.11 -9.57
C ARG A 67 -4.73 0.63 -9.47
N MET A 68 -3.96 0.25 -8.46
CA MET A 68 -3.54 -1.13 -8.27
C MET A 68 -4.71 -2.04 -7.90
N PHE A 69 -5.60 -1.59 -7.01
CA PHE A 69 -6.78 -2.33 -6.57
C PHE A 69 -7.87 -2.43 -7.65
N ALA A 70 -7.85 -1.54 -8.65
CA ALA A 70 -8.73 -1.63 -9.80
C ALA A 70 -8.33 -2.73 -10.81
N ARG A 71 -7.12 -3.29 -10.73
CA ARG A 71 -6.65 -4.34 -11.65
C ARG A 71 -7.33 -5.67 -11.37
N ASP A 72 -7.75 -6.37 -12.42
CA ASP A 72 -8.37 -7.70 -12.34
C ASP A 72 -7.55 -8.67 -11.48
N SER A 73 -6.23 -8.74 -11.70
CA SER A 73 -5.34 -9.60 -10.91
C SER A 73 -5.41 -9.37 -9.40
N LEU A 74 -5.62 -8.13 -8.94
CA LEU A 74 -5.75 -7.82 -7.52
C LEU A 74 -7.19 -7.97 -7.02
N ARG A 75 -8.18 -7.63 -7.85
CA ARG A 75 -9.60 -7.83 -7.52
C ARG A 75 -9.93 -9.31 -7.33
N ASP A 76 -9.44 -10.15 -8.22
CA ASP A 76 -9.74 -11.59 -8.25
C ASP A 76 -8.98 -12.37 -7.16
N THR A 77 -7.96 -11.75 -6.55
CA THR A 77 -7.15 -12.36 -5.48
C THR A 77 -7.35 -11.69 -4.12
N GLN A 78 -8.43 -10.92 -3.95
CA GLN A 78 -8.74 -10.33 -2.65
C GLN A 78 -8.92 -11.43 -1.59
N PRO A 79 -8.31 -11.28 -0.41
CA PRO A 79 -8.48 -12.23 0.67
C PRO A 79 -9.94 -12.23 1.17
N PRO A 80 -10.47 -13.37 1.63
CA PRO A 80 -11.77 -13.40 2.28
C PRO A 80 -11.75 -12.51 3.52
N ALA A 81 -12.87 -11.83 3.78
CA ALA A 81 -13.00 -10.87 4.89
C ALA A 81 -12.75 -11.51 6.27
N GLY A 82 -12.94 -12.83 6.40
CA GLY A 82 -12.80 -13.57 7.65
C GLY A 82 -14.06 -13.55 8.49
#